data_AF-A0A1C5XYB8-F1
#
_entry.id   AF-A0A1C5XYB8-F1
#
_cell.length_a   1.000
_cell.length_b   1.000
_cell.length_c   1.000
_cell.angle_alpha   90.00
_cell.angle_beta   90.00
_cell.angle_gamma   90.00
#
_symmetry.space_group_name_H-M   'P 1'
#
loop_
_entity.id
_entity.type
_entity.pdbx_description
1 polymer ?
#
loop_
_entity_poly.entity_id
_entity_poly.type
_entity_poly.pdbx_seq_one_letter_code
_entity_poly.pdbx_strand_id
1 'polypeptide(L)'
;MDQLTHTVHRSNRINIIRQCQDRPAGTTAKQWLAENDISEKSYYYWLRKIRREVCEQEGLQEVTNPSDLSFVEIPVKTALDIAPVPRCRQDLCAKLFAGSG
;
A
#
# COMPACT_ATOMS: atom_id res chain seq x y z
N MET A 1 -25.52 -3.16 18.98
CA MET A 1 -24.09 -2.80 18.93
C MET A 1 -24.02 -1.30 19.14
N ASP A 2 -23.49 -0.84 20.29
CA ASP A 2 -23.58 0.57 20.69
C ASP A 2 -22.65 1.44 19.83
N GLN A 3 -23.08 2.65 19.47
CA GLN A 3 -22.32 3.57 18.60
C GLN A 3 -20.87 3.77 19.10
N LEU A 4 -20.66 3.80 20.42
CA LEU A 4 -19.35 3.95 21.03
C LEU A 4 -18.39 2.79 20.65
N THR A 5 -18.90 1.56 20.64
CA THR A 5 -18.11 0.37 20.28
C THR A 5 -17.67 0.40 18.81
N HIS A 6 -18.53 0.92 17.93
CA HIS A 6 -18.22 1.08 16.52
C HIS A 6 -17.12 2.12 16.29
N THR A 7 -17.19 3.26 16.99
CA THR A 7 -16.20 4.34 16.88
C THR A 7 -14.82 3.89 17.37
N VAL A 8 -14.74 3.24 18.54
CA VAL A 8 -13.46 2.76 19.07
C VAL A 8 -12.83 1.73 18.14
N HIS A 9 -13.62 0.78 17.64
CA HIS A 9 -13.11 -0.23 16.72
C HIS A 9 -12.62 0.40 15.42
N ARG A 10 -13.38 1.35 14.86
CA ARG A 10 -12.98 2.12 13.67
C ARG A 10 -11.64 2.82 13.88
N SER A 11 -11.51 3.58 14.96
CA SER A 11 -10.28 4.33 15.27
C SER A 11 -9.08 3.41 15.43
N ASN A 12 -9.26 2.25 16.08
CA ASN A 12 -8.21 1.25 16.19
C ASN A 12 -7.75 0.72 14.81
N ARG A 13 -8.70 0.42 13.91
CA ARG A 13 -8.38 -0.04 12.55
C ARG A 13 -7.65 1.03 11.73
N ILE A 14 -8.03 2.30 11.87
CA ILE A 14 -7.33 3.43 11.23
C ILE A 14 -5.90 3.54 11.74
N ASN A 15 -5.70 3.43 13.06
CA ASN A 15 -4.37 3.50 13.67
C ASN A 15 -3.44 2.39 13.15
N ILE A 16 -3.94 1.15 13.08
CA ILE A 16 -3.18 0.02 12.51
C ILE A 16 -2.79 0.28 11.04
N ILE A 17 -3.72 0.81 10.23
CA ILE A 17 -3.44 1.12 8.82
C ILE A 17 -2.34 2.18 8.71
N ARG A 18 -2.42 3.24 9.51
CA ARG A 18 -1.42 4.31 9.53
C ARG A 18 -0.04 3.77 9.91
N GLN A 19 0.05 2.99 10.99
CA GLN A 19 1.32 2.42 11.43
C GLN A 19 1.95 1.49 10.39
N CYS A 20 1.14 0.69 9.69
CA CYS A 20 1.63 -0.16 8.60
C CYS A 20 2.14 0.66 7.41
N GLN A 21 1.54 1.82 7.13
CA GLN A 21 2.00 2.74 6.09
C GLN A 21 3.31 3.45 6.50
N ASP A 22 3.42 3.81 7.77
CA ASP A 22 4.59 4.46 8.38
C ASP A 22 5.71 3.46 8.78
N ARG A 23 5.62 2.20 8.32
CA ARG A 23 6.63 1.17 8.63
C ARG A 23 8.02 1.57 8.09
N PRO A 24 9.11 1.08 8.72
CA PRO A 24 10.47 1.38 8.28
C PRO A 24 10.73 1.02 6.81
N ALA A 25 11.60 1.80 6.16
CA ALA A 25 12.04 1.49 4.81
C ALA A 25 12.74 0.12 4.77
N GLY A 26 12.43 -0.69 3.76
CA GLY A 26 12.93 -2.06 3.65
C GLY A 26 12.04 -3.12 4.32
N THR A 27 11.10 -2.73 5.19
CA THR A 27 10.13 -3.65 5.77
C THR A 27 8.93 -3.82 4.83
N THR A 28 8.57 -5.06 4.51
CA THR A 28 7.36 -5.33 3.74
C THR A 28 6.12 -5.21 4.61
N ALA A 29 4.97 -4.86 4.02
CA ALA A 29 3.72 -4.81 4.78
C ALA A 29 3.40 -6.17 5.41
N LYS A 30 3.64 -7.27 4.69
CA LYS A 30 3.42 -8.64 5.19
C LYS A 30 4.26 -8.94 6.43
N GLN A 31 5.54 -8.56 6.42
CA GLN A 31 6.42 -8.74 7.57
C GLN A 31 5.96 -7.90 8.77
N TRP A 32 5.67 -6.61 8.55
CA TRP A 32 5.19 -5.73 9.63
C TRP A 32 3.91 -6.26 10.26
N LEU A 33 2.97 -6.77 9.44
CA LEU A 33 1.72 -7.36 9.94
C LEU A 33 1.97 -8.62 10.78
N ALA A 34 2.91 -9.47 10.38
CA ALA A 34 3.28 -10.66 11.14
C ALA A 34 3.93 -10.31 12.49
N GLU A 35 4.81 -9.30 12.52
CA GLU A 35 5.46 -8.82 13.75
C GLU A 35 4.49 -8.16 14.75
N ASN A 36 3.34 -7.69 14.27
CA ASN A 36 2.31 -7.03 15.08
C ASN A 36 1.07 -7.91 15.33
N ASP A 37 1.15 -9.21 15.06
CA ASP A 37 0.05 -10.18 15.23
C ASP A 37 -1.24 -9.81 14.49
N ILE A 38 -1.11 -9.17 13.33
CA ILE A 38 -2.25 -8.77 12.50
C ILE A 38 -2.38 -9.74 11.32
N SER A 39 -3.55 -10.37 11.22
CA SER A 39 -3.90 -11.17 10.05
C SER A 39 -3.89 -10.32 8.78
N GLU A 40 -3.15 -10.76 7.77
CA GLU A 40 -3.07 -10.13 6.44
C GLU A 40 -4.45 -9.99 5.79
N LYS A 41 -5.30 -11.02 5.90
CA LYS A 41 -6.68 -10.99 5.37
C LYS A 41 -7.51 -9.90 6.05
N SER A 42 -7.42 -9.79 7.37
CA SER A 42 -8.12 -8.76 8.14
C SER A 42 -7.62 -7.36 7.78
N TYR A 43 -6.30 -7.19 7.65
CA TYR A 43 -5.68 -5.94 7.22
C TYR A 43 -6.26 -5.44 5.90
N TYR A 44 -6.20 -6.24 4.84
CA TYR A 44 -6.69 -5.80 3.53
C TYR A 44 -8.22 -5.63 3.47
N TYR A 45 -8.97 -6.42 4.24
CA TYR A 45 -10.42 -6.22 4.38
C TYR A 45 -10.73 -4.82 4.93
N TRP A 46 -10.11 -4.46 6.06
CA TRP A 46 -10.36 -3.17 6.71
C TRP A 46 -9.78 -1.98 5.95
N LEU A 47 -8.63 -2.15 5.29
CA LEU A 47 -8.07 -1.12 4.41
C LEU A 47 -9.05 -0.79 3.28
N ARG A 48 -9.64 -1.80 2.65
CA ARG A 48 -10.68 -1.63 1.63
C ARG A 48 -11.92 -0.94 2.19
N LYS A 49 -12.40 -1.38 3.38
CA LYS A 49 -13.58 -0.81 4.02
C LYS A 49 -13.40 0.67 4.35
N ILE A 50 -12.27 1.04 4.95
CA ILE A 50 -11.99 2.44 5.31
C ILE A 50 -11.82 3.31 4.07
N ARG A 51 -11.12 2.85 3.03
CA ARG A 51 -11.01 3.60 1.75
C ARG A 51 -12.38 3.87 1.14
N ARG A 52 -13.28 2.88 1.16
CA ARG A 52 -14.65 3.03 0.66
C ARG A 52 -15.42 4.08 1.45
N GLU A 53 -15.41 3.98 2.78
CA GLU A 53 -16.15 4.92 3.63
C GLU A 53 -15.63 6.36 3.49
N VAL A 54 -14.32 6.55 3.29
CA VAL A 54 -13.75 7.88 2.99
C VAL A 54 -14.23 8.36 1.62
N CYS A 55 -14.17 7.53 0.58
CA CYS A 55 -14.68 7.92 -0.73
C CYS A 55 -16.20 8.20 -0.75
N GLU A 56 -16.98 7.50 0.07
CA GLU A 56 -18.43 7.74 0.21
C GLU A 56 -18.73 9.01 1.04
N GLN A 57 -17.90 9.31 2.05
CA GLN A 57 -17.99 10.57 2.81
C GLN A 57 -17.54 11.79 2.00
N GLU A 58 -16.45 11.65 1.24
CA GLU A 58 -15.90 12.67 0.34
C GLU A 58 -16.69 12.75 -0.99
N GLY A 59 -17.52 11.74 -1.28
CA GLY A 59 -18.37 11.62 -2.47
C GLY A 59 -19.52 12.63 -2.56
N LEU A 60 -19.48 13.69 -1.74
CA LEU A 60 -20.37 14.85 -1.80
C LEU A 60 -19.62 16.18 -1.93
N GLN A 61 -18.32 16.19 -2.22
CA GLN A 61 -17.75 17.33 -2.93
C GLN A 61 -18.12 17.19 -4.41
N GLU A 62 -19.38 17.48 -4.70
CA GLU A 62 -19.82 17.79 -6.06
C GLU A 62 -18.90 18.90 -6.55
N VAL A 63 -18.06 18.57 -7.54
CA VAL A 63 -17.09 19.48 -8.12
C VAL A 63 -17.88 20.67 -8.67
N THR A 64 -17.98 21.74 -7.88
CA THR A 64 -18.89 22.86 -8.16
C THR A 64 -18.41 23.61 -9.41
N ASN A 65 -17.14 23.43 -9.81
CA ASN A 65 -16.59 23.92 -11.07
C ASN A 65 -15.65 22.88 -11.72
N PRO A 66 -16.02 22.27 -12.86
CA PRO A 66 -15.14 21.36 -13.59
C PRO A 66 -13.86 22.04 -14.12
N SER A 67 -13.82 23.38 -14.13
CA SER A 67 -12.68 24.19 -14.54
C SER A 67 -11.47 24.11 -13.60
N ASP A 68 -11.65 23.67 -12.35
CA ASP A 68 -10.57 23.56 -11.35
C ASP A 68 -9.79 22.23 -11.44
N LEU A 69 -10.27 21.27 -12.25
CA LEU A 69 -9.64 19.97 -12.44
C LEU A 69 -8.77 19.97 -13.71
N SER A 70 -7.54 20.51 -13.62
CA SER A 70 -6.56 20.38 -14.69
C SER A 70 -5.80 19.05 -14.57
N PHE A 71 -5.86 18.20 -15.60
CA PHE A 71 -4.97 17.05 -15.71
C PHE A 71 -3.55 17.53 -15.97
N VAL A 72 -2.60 17.09 -15.14
CA VAL A 72 -1.17 17.34 -15.36
C VAL A 72 -0.54 16.09 -15.96
N GLU A 73 0.15 16.25 -17.09
CA GLU A 73 0.94 15.17 -17.69
C GLU A 73 2.15 14.86 -16.79
N ILE A 74 2.24 13.62 -16.30
CA ILE A 74 3.42 13.15 -15.57
C ILE A 74 4.45 12.69 -16.61
N PRO A 75 5.62 13.35 -16.71
CA PRO A 75 6.62 12.97 -17.70
C PRO A 75 7.11 11.56 -17.44
N VAL A 76 6.89 10.67 -18.41
CA VAL A 76 7.44 9.31 -18.39
C VAL A 76 8.93 9.42 -18.66
N LYS A 77 9.75 9.07 -17.66
CA LYS A 77 11.20 8.92 -17.87
C LYS A 77 11.42 7.76 -18.84
N THR A 78 11.62 8.09 -20.11
CA THR A 78 12.08 7.13 -21.13
C THR A 78 13.46 6.61 -20.74
N ALA A 79 13.74 5.35 -21.07
CA ALA A 79 14.89 4.55 -20.61
C ALA A 79 16.30 5.15 -20.87
N LEU A 80 16.40 6.32 -21.48
CA LEU A 80 17.66 7.03 -21.72
C LEU A 80 18.16 7.81 -20.49
N ASP A 81 17.30 8.09 -19.51
CA ASP A 81 17.66 8.85 -18.28
C ASP A 81 17.85 7.97 -17.03
N ILE A 82 17.79 6.64 -17.18
CA ILE A 82 17.99 5.71 -16.07
C ILE A 82 19.42 5.17 -16.19
N ALA A 83 20.29 5.60 -15.27
CA ALA A 83 21.60 4.95 -15.05
C ALA A 83 21.40 3.43 -15.06
N PRO A 84 22.27 2.64 -15.74
CA PRO A 84 21.97 1.26 -16.07
C PRO A 84 21.61 0.49 -14.81
N VAL A 85 20.34 0.07 -14.74
CA VAL A 85 19.87 -0.90 -13.75
C VAL A 85 20.85 -2.07 -13.82
N PRO A 86 21.56 -2.41 -12.73
CA PRO A 86 22.44 -3.57 -12.75
C PRO A 86 21.56 -4.77 -13.07
N ARG A 87 21.73 -5.26 -14.31
CA ARG A 87 20.98 -6.38 -14.85
C ARG A 87 21.32 -7.56 -13.94
N CYS A 88 20.35 -8.02 -13.15
CA CYS A 88 20.53 -9.18 -12.29
C CYS A 88 21.00 -10.32 -13.18
N ARG A 89 22.25 -10.74 -12.97
CA ARG A 89 22.92 -11.73 -13.81
C ARG A 89 22.23 -13.08 -13.60
N GLN A 90 21.48 -13.53 -14.61
CA GLN A 90 20.73 -14.79 -14.58
C GLN A 90 21.63 -16.02 -14.42
N ASP A 91 22.94 -15.87 -14.57
CA ASP A 91 23.98 -16.89 -14.39
C ASP A 91 24.25 -17.29 -12.93
N LEU A 92 23.71 -16.58 -11.93
CA LEU A 92 23.78 -17.03 -10.52
C LEU A 92 22.71 -18.07 -10.16
N CYS A 93 21.59 -18.13 -10.88
CA CYS A 93 20.51 -19.08 -10.56
C CYS A 93 20.87 -20.53 -10.97
N ALA A 94 21.70 -20.71 -12.00
CA ALA A 94 22.12 -22.02 -12.49
C ALA A 94 23.14 -22.75 -11.58
N LYS A 95 23.82 -22.05 -10.66
CA LYS A 95 24.87 -22.65 -9.83
C LYS A 95 24.37 -23.24 -8.50
N LEU A 96 23.11 -23.01 -8.13
CA LEU A 96 22.54 -23.49 -6.86
C LEU A 96 21.90 -24.88 -6.94
N PHE A 97 21.75 -25.48 -8.13
CA PHE A 97 21.13 -26.81 -8.31
C PHE A 97 22.07 -27.90 -8.85
N ALA A 98 23.36 -27.62 -9.06
CA ALA A 98 24.34 -28.59 -9.56
C ALA A 98 25.36 -29.02 -8.48
N GLY A 99 24.89 -29.22 -7.25
CA GLY A 99 25.74 -29.55 -6.09
C GLY A 99 25.05 -30.49 -5.11
N SER A 100 24.59 -31.65 -5.59
CA SER A 100 24.32 -32.81 -4.74
C SER A 100 24.85 -34.04 -5.46
N GLY A 101 26.14 -34.29 -5.23
CA GLY A 101 26.73 -35.62 -5.39
C GLY A 101 26.65 -36.36 -4.07
#